data_AF-A0A366XXH1-F1
#
_entry.id   AF-A0A366XXH1-F1
#
_cell.length_a   1.000
_cell.length_b   1.000
_cell.length_c   1.000
_cell.angle_alpha   90.00
_cell.angle_beta   90.00
_cell.angle_gamma   90.00
#
_symmetry.space_group_name_H-M   'P 1'
#
loop_
_entity.id
_entity.type
_entity.pdbx_description
1 polymer ?
#
loop_
_entity_poly.entity_id
_entity_poly.type
_entity_poly.pdbx_seq_one_letter_code
_entity_poly.pdbx_strand_id
1 'polypeptide(L)'
;MNINQMLREEMKVSGYTFKMLNFLIQDENDFENFFYNYYTDHGRAFFEMAAYRQDKIEQMNVQQSEFEAMFQENKKEALEQLFQHPVESSDVEFLNKKIEENKITVEELFKLHKGNPEYRLMSHLLQ
;
A
#
# COMPACT_ATOMS: atom_id res chain seq x y z
N MET A 1 21.90 9.10 9.44
CA MET A 1 21.57 7.66 9.37
C MET A 1 20.54 7.51 8.26
N ASN A 2 20.62 6.52 7.36
CA ASN A 2 19.62 6.39 6.29
C ASN A 2 18.38 5.61 6.79
N ILE A 3 17.22 5.78 6.14
CA ILE A 3 15.95 5.14 6.56
C ILE A 3 16.07 3.63 6.73
N ASN A 4 16.74 2.94 5.79
CA ASN A 4 16.97 1.50 5.88
C ASN A 4 17.71 1.09 7.17
N GLN A 5 18.69 1.89 7.58
CA GLN A 5 19.44 1.70 8.80
C GLN A 5 18.57 1.98 10.02
N MET A 6 17.79 3.08 10.02
CA MET A 6 16.86 3.42 11.09
C MET A 6 15.83 2.30 11.34
N LEU A 7 15.21 1.79 10.28
CA LEU A 7 14.25 0.68 10.37
C LEU A 7 14.87 -0.59 10.96
N ARG A 8 16.11 -0.94 10.58
CA ARG A 8 16.76 -2.17 11.04
C ARG A 8 17.32 -2.07 12.45
N GLU A 9 17.95 -0.94 12.78
CA GLU A 9 18.72 -0.78 14.02
C GLU A 9 17.82 -0.28 15.16
N GLU A 10 16.94 0.69 14.89
CA GLU A 10 16.06 1.27 15.92
C GLU A 10 14.83 0.38 16.16
N MET A 11 14.20 -0.11 15.09
CA MET A 11 12.91 -0.81 15.19
C MET A 11 13.01 -2.34 15.17
N LYS A 12 14.20 -2.88 14.85
CA LYS A 12 14.48 -4.33 14.75
C LYS A 12 13.52 -5.09 13.83
N VAL A 13 13.04 -4.44 12.76
CA VAL A 13 12.10 -5.07 11.80
C VAL A 13 12.82 -5.89 10.72
N SER A 14 12.18 -6.96 10.24
CA SER A 14 12.71 -7.81 9.18
C SER A 14 11.61 -8.42 8.28
N GLY A 15 12.00 -9.04 7.17
CA GLY A 15 11.09 -9.74 6.26
C GLY A 15 10.05 -8.82 5.63
N TYR A 16 8.79 -9.27 5.62
CA TYR A 16 7.67 -8.54 5.02
C TYR A 16 7.41 -7.19 5.71
N THR A 17 7.53 -7.13 7.04
CA THR A 17 7.41 -5.88 7.81
C THR A 17 8.43 -4.84 7.35
N PHE A 18 9.67 -5.26 7.13
CA PHE A 18 10.71 -4.36 6.61
C PHE A 18 10.39 -3.90 5.18
N LYS A 19 9.96 -4.81 4.29
CA LYS A 19 9.58 -4.47 2.91
C LYS A 19 8.44 -3.45 2.87
N MET A 20 7.43 -3.61 3.74
CA MET A 20 6.29 -2.72 3.83
C MET A 20 6.68 -1.35 4.41
N LEU A 21 7.39 -1.31 5.54
CA LEU A 21 7.82 -0.04 6.14
C LEU A 21 8.76 0.74 5.23
N ASN A 22 9.67 0.06 4.54
CA ASN A 22 10.54 0.70 3.57
C ASN A 22 9.78 1.24 2.33
N PHE A 23 8.56 0.77 2.09
CA PHE A 23 7.68 1.32 1.06
C PHE A 23 6.83 2.49 1.59
N LEU A 24 6.38 2.42 2.83
CA LEU A 24 5.55 3.47 3.42
C LEU A 24 6.34 4.68 3.94
N ILE A 25 7.61 4.46 4.31
CA ILE A 25 8.51 5.48 4.87
C ILE A 25 9.53 5.84 3.81
N GLN A 26 9.26 6.92 3.07
CA GLN A 26 10.09 7.36 1.95
C GLN A 26 11.13 8.41 2.37
N ASP A 27 10.89 9.11 3.47
CA ASP A 27 11.77 10.16 3.99
C ASP A 27 11.84 10.19 5.53
N GLU A 28 12.63 11.12 6.06
CA GLU A 28 12.83 11.28 7.50
C GLU A 28 11.55 11.74 8.23
N ASN A 29 10.70 12.54 7.58
CA ASN A 29 9.45 13.01 8.19
C ASN A 29 8.46 11.85 8.34
N ASP A 30 8.37 10.99 7.33
CA ASP A 30 7.59 9.75 7.41
C ASP A 30 8.07 8.87 8.55
N PHE A 31 9.40 8.77 8.75
CA PHE A 31 9.96 7.96 9.83
C PHE A 31 9.59 8.53 11.19
N GLU A 32 9.78 9.83 11.40
CA GLU A 32 9.40 10.48 12.65
C GLU A 32 7.90 10.34 12.92
N ASN A 33 7.06 10.58 11.91
CA ASN A 33 5.62 10.42 12.04
C ASN A 33 5.24 9.00 12.45
N PHE A 34 5.79 7.99 11.77
CA PHE A 34 5.56 6.59 12.10
C PHE A 34 6.03 6.26 13.53
N PHE A 35 7.25 6.67 13.87
CA PHE A 35 7.87 6.36 15.15
C PHE A 35 7.12 6.97 16.33
N TYR A 36 6.67 8.23 16.23
CA TYR A 36 6.01 8.91 17.34
C TYR A 36 4.51 8.62 17.45
N ASN A 37 3.82 8.37 16.34
CA ASN A 37 2.35 8.26 16.34
C ASN A 37 1.85 6.82 16.23
N TYR A 38 2.66 5.90 15.69
CA TYR A 38 2.22 4.54 15.40
C TYR A 38 3.06 3.48 16.12
N TYR A 39 4.38 3.68 16.25
CA TYR A 39 5.26 2.71 16.89
C TYR A 39 5.15 2.77 18.42
N THR A 40 4.69 1.67 19.03
CA THR A 40 4.60 1.56 20.48
C THR A 40 5.64 0.60 21.05
N ASP A 41 6.20 0.91 22.22
CA ASP A 41 7.23 0.11 22.91
C ASP A 41 6.79 -1.34 23.28
N HIS A 42 5.49 -1.64 23.13
CA HIS A 42 4.88 -2.97 23.35
C HIS A 42 4.24 -3.55 22.07
N GLY A 43 4.44 -2.88 20.95
CA GLY A 43 3.65 -2.98 19.73
C GLY A 43 4.02 -4.14 18.85
N ARG A 44 3.01 -4.96 18.52
CA ARG A 44 3.10 -5.86 17.37
C ARG A 44 3.14 -4.97 16.12
N ALA A 45 4.34 -4.70 15.59
CA ALA A 45 4.61 -3.87 14.40
C ALA A 45 3.64 -4.08 13.22
N PHE A 46 3.01 -5.26 13.12
CA PHE A 46 1.97 -5.56 12.14
C PHE A 46 0.71 -4.69 12.23
N PHE A 47 0.18 -4.42 13.44
CA PHE A 47 -1.03 -3.60 13.59
C PHE A 47 -0.76 -2.12 13.32
N GLU A 48 0.43 -1.66 13.68
CA GLU A 48 0.88 -0.28 13.51
C GLU A 48 1.10 0.06 12.02
N MET A 49 1.61 -0.90 11.24
CA MET A 49 1.73 -0.77 9.78
C MET A 49 0.37 -0.63 9.07
N ALA A 50 -0.64 -1.38 9.49
CA ALA A 50 -1.95 -1.33 8.86
C ALA A 50 -2.62 0.04 9.07
N ALA A 51 -2.52 0.58 10.29
CA ALA A 51 -3.01 1.92 10.61
C ALA A 51 -2.24 3.01 9.86
N TYR A 52 -0.90 2.91 9.80
CA TYR A 52 -0.10 3.89 9.08
C TYR A 52 -0.35 3.87 7.56
N ARG A 53 -0.49 2.68 6.97
CA ARG A 53 -0.89 2.52 5.57
C ARG A 53 -2.24 3.18 5.29
N GLN A 54 -3.20 3.01 6.20
CA GLN A 54 -4.53 3.60 6.06
C GLN A 54 -4.46 5.13 6.05
N ASP A 55 -3.70 5.72 6.97
CA ASP A 55 -3.44 7.17 7.01
C ASP A 55 -2.79 7.66 5.71
N LYS A 56 -1.79 6.94 5.18
CA LYS A 56 -1.18 7.28 3.88
C LYS A 56 -2.19 7.23 2.72
N ILE A 57 -3.11 6.27 2.70
CA ILE A 57 -4.17 6.18 1.67
C ILE A 57 -5.15 7.37 1.79
N GLU A 58 -5.49 7.78 3.01
CA GLU A 58 -6.39 8.91 3.28
C GLU A 58 -5.77 10.26 2.92
N GLN A 59 -4.47 10.44 3.19
CA GLN A 59 -3.69 11.61 2.77
C GLN A 59 -3.52 11.66 1.25
N MET A 60 -3.65 10.52 0.57
CA MET A 60 -3.44 10.41 -0.86
C MET A 60 -4.61 11.01 -1.66
N ASN A 61 -4.35 12.16 -2.28
CA ASN A 61 -5.30 12.86 -3.13
C ASN A 61 -5.17 12.46 -4.62
N VAL A 62 -5.10 11.16 -4.91
CA VAL A 62 -5.11 10.67 -6.29
C VAL A 62 -6.53 10.75 -6.84
N GLN A 63 -6.67 11.41 -7.99
CA GLN A 63 -7.95 11.47 -8.71
C GLN A 63 -8.12 10.24 -9.61
N GLN A 64 -9.37 9.86 -9.90
CA GLN A 64 -9.67 8.70 -10.74
C GLN A 64 -8.97 8.77 -12.11
N SER A 65 -9.00 9.93 -12.76
CA SER A 65 -8.37 10.12 -14.07
C SER A 65 -6.85 9.97 -14.04
N GLU A 66 -6.22 10.37 -12.93
CA GLU A 66 -4.78 10.21 -12.72
C GLU A 66 -4.43 8.73 -12.53
N PHE A 67 -5.20 8.04 -11.69
CA PHE A 67 -5.05 6.59 -11.53
C PHE A 67 -5.23 5.84 -12.85
N GLU A 68 -6.25 6.16 -13.63
CA GLU A 68 -6.50 5.51 -14.93
C GLU A 68 -5.33 5.73 -15.90
N ALA A 69 -4.79 6.94 -15.97
CA ALA A 69 -3.62 7.24 -16.80
C ALA A 69 -2.40 6.43 -16.36
N MET A 70 -2.10 6.43 -15.06
CA MET A 70 -1.01 5.63 -14.50
C MET A 70 -1.20 4.14 -14.71
N PHE A 71 -2.44 3.64 -14.61
CA PHE A 71 -2.74 2.23 -14.81
C PHE A 71 -2.49 1.78 -16.25
N GLN A 72 -2.72 2.65 -17.24
CA GLN A 72 -2.41 2.35 -18.64
C GLN A 72 -0.90 2.37 -18.91
N GLU A 73 -0.15 3.25 -18.26
CA GLU A 73 1.31 3.37 -18.42
C GLU A 73 2.06 2.27 -17.67
N ASN A 74 1.76 2.10 -16.38
CA ASN A 74 2.39 1.16 -15.49
C ASN A 74 1.42 0.64 -14.41
N LYS A 75 0.74 -0.48 -14.73
CA LYS A 75 -0.22 -1.13 -13.84
C LYS A 75 0.35 -1.40 -12.45
N LYS A 76 1.60 -1.84 -12.35
CA LYS A 76 2.21 -2.16 -11.06
C LYS A 76 2.27 -0.93 -10.18
N GLU A 77 2.86 0.15 -10.70
CA GLU A 77 3.04 1.39 -9.97
C GLU A 77 1.70 2.04 -9.60
N ALA A 78 0.72 2.02 -10.51
CA ALA A 78 -0.62 2.50 -10.22
C ALA A 78 -1.28 1.73 -9.06
N LEU A 79 -1.12 0.40 -9.02
CA LEU A 79 -1.64 -0.43 -7.93
C LEU A 79 -0.86 -0.23 -6.62
N GLU A 80 0.47 -0.09 -6.69
CA GLU A 80 1.31 0.21 -5.53
C GLU A 80 0.93 1.53 -4.89
N GLN A 81 0.68 2.56 -5.71
CA GLN A 81 0.24 3.86 -5.25
C GLN A 81 -1.19 3.80 -4.72
N LEU A 82 -2.13 3.19 -5.46
CA LEU A 82 -3.53 3.08 -5.03
C LEU A 82 -3.64 2.39 -3.67
N PHE A 83 -2.95 1.27 -3.50
CA PHE A 83 -3.03 0.46 -2.28
C PHE A 83 -2.02 0.84 -1.21
N GLN A 84 -1.06 1.71 -1.47
CA GLN A 84 0.06 1.98 -0.56
C GLN A 84 0.71 0.66 -0.07
N HIS A 85 1.07 -0.22 -1.00
CA HIS A 85 1.58 -1.56 -0.72
C HIS A 85 2.50 -2.01 -1.85
N PRO A 86 3.67 -2.61 -1.58
CA PRO A 86 4.49 -3.28 -2.60
C PRO A 86 3.72 -4.36 -3.38
N VAL A 87 3.67 -4.26 -4.70
CA VAL A 87 2.96 -5.23 -5.57
C VAL A 87 3.98 -6.08 -6.31
N GLU A 88 3.82 -7.40 -6.26
CA GLU A 88 4.65 -8.32 -7.02
C GLU A 88 4.07 -8.54 -8.42
N SER A 89 4.91 -8.91 -9.39
CA SER A 89 4.45 -9.11 -10.77
C SER A 89 3.35 -10.18 -10.87
N SER A 90 3.42 -11.21 -10.02
CA SER A 90 2.38 -12.24 -9.90
C SER A 90 1.03 -11.68 -9.43
N ASP A 91 1.02 -10.65 -8.59
CA ASP A 91 -0.21 -10.01 -8.13
C ASP A 91 -0.86 -9.22 -9.28
N VAL A 92 -0.06 -8.56 -10.11
CA VAL A 92 -0.51 -7.84 -11.31
C VAL A 92 -1.14 -8.82 -12.32
N GLU A 93 -0.46 -9.94 -12.59
CA GLU A 93 -0.98 -11.00 -13.47
C GLU A 93 -2.32 -11.55 -12.96
N PHE A 94 -2.38 -11.87 -11.66
CA PHE A 94 -3.60 -12.35 -11.02
C PHE A 94 -4.74 -11.32 -11.12
N LEU A 95 -4.45 -10.04 -10.84
CA LEU A 95 -5.42 -8.95 -10.92
C LEU A 95 -5.95 -8.76 -12.34
N ASN A 96 -5.07 -8.78 -13.35
CA ASN A 96 -5.48 -8.68 -14.75
C ASN A 96 -6.42 -9.82 -15.14
N LYS A 97 -6.09 -11.06 -14.75
CA LYS A 97 -6.94 -12.22 -15.01
C LYS A 97 -8.32 -12.05 -14.37
N LYS A 98 -8.39 -11.56 -13.13
CA LYS A 98 -9.67 -11.32 -12.43
C LYS A 98 -10.48 -10.17 -13.02
N ILE A 99 -9.81 -9.11 -13.45
CA ILE A 99 -10.42 -7.99 -14.17
C ILE A 99 -11.09 -8.48 -15.47
N GLU A 100 -10.40 -9.34 -16.23
CA GLU A 100 -10.93 -9.94 -17.45
C GLU A 100 -12.08 -10.92 -17.19
N GLU A 101 -11.92 -11.85 -16.24
CA GLU A 101 -12.93 -12.85 -15.87
C GLU A 101 -14.25 -12.19 -15.42
N ASN A 102 -14.14 -11.15 -14.59
CA ASN A 102 -15.30 -10.49 -13.97
C ASN A 102 -15.76 -9.23 -14.73
N LYS A 103 -15.11 -8.88 -15.86
CA LYS A 103 -15.38 -7.67 -16.65
C LYS A 103 -15.36 -6.38 -15.82
N ILE A 104 -14.45 -6.31 -14.85
CA ILE A 104 -14.30 -5.15 -13.96
C ILE A 104 -13.56 -4.05 -14.72
N THR A 105 -14.08 -2.83 -14.67
CA THR A 105 -13.43 -1.66 -15.25
C THR A 105 -12.37 -1.08 -14.30
N VAL A 106 -11.40 -0.34 -14.85
CA VAL A 106 -10.39 0.39 -14.06
C VAL A 106 -11.06 1.42 -13.13
N GLU A 107 -12.15 2.04 -13.59
CA GLU A 107 -13.01 2.91 -12.79
C GLU A 107 -13.61 2.20 -11.57
N GLU A 108 -14.18 1.00 -11.77
CA GLU A 108 -14.75 0.20 -10.68
C GLU A 108 -13.68 -0.23 -9.69
N LEU A 109 -12.49 -0.60 -10.17
CA LEU A 109 -11.34 -0.93 -9.33
C LEU A 109 -10.98 0.24 -8.39
N PHE A 110 -10.91 1.46 -8.93
CA PHE A 110 -10.64 2.67 -8.16
C PHE A 110 -11.73 2.97 -7.13
N LYS A 111 -13.01 2.92 -7.56
CA LYS A 111 -14.17 3.18 -6.68
C LYS A 111 -14.29 2.16 -5.56
N LEU A 112 -14.08 0.88 -5.84
CA LEU A 112 -14.10 -0.19 -4.84
C LEU A 112 -13.05 0.06 -3.75
N HIS A 113 -11.85 0.52 -4.13
CA HIS A 113 -10.82 0.82 -3.16
C HIS A 113 -11.11 2.08 -2.35
N LYS A 114 -11.47 3.20 -2.98
CA LYS A 114 -11.78 4.46 -2.27
C LYS A 114 -13.02 4.36 -1.38
N GLY A 115 -14.01 3.53 -1.76
CA GLY A 115 -15.19 3.27 -0.95
C GLY A 115 -14.92 2.37 0.27
N ASN A 116 -13.81 1.63 0.27
CA ASN A 116 -13.46 0.72 1.36
C ASN A 116 -11.94 0.42 1.41
N PRO A 117 -11.11 1.35 1.92
CA PRO A 117 -9.65 1.23 1.88
C PRO A 117 -9.08 0.11 2.78
N GLU A 118 -9.84 -0.31 3.80
CA GLU A 118 -9.53 -1.49 4.62
C GLU A 118 -9.80 -2.82 3.90
N TYR A 119 -10.69 -2.82 2.91
CA TYR A 119 -11.05 -4.03 2.20
C TYR A 119 -9.90 -4.50 1.33
N ARG A 120 -9.45 -5.73 1.59
CA ARG A 120 -8.51 -6.45 0.72
C ARG A 120 -9.20 -6.64 -0.63
N LEU A 121 -8.90 -5.79 -1.59
CA LEU A 121 -9.49 -5.85 -2.93
C LEU A 121 -9.35 -7.26 -3.54
N MET A 122 -8.27 -7.97 -3.21
CA MET A 122 -8.07 -9.38 -3.54
C MET A 122 -9.17 -10.33 -3.04
N SER A 123 -9.72 -10.10 -1.85
CA SER A 123 -10.78 -10.95 -1.28
C SER A 123 -12.14 -10.80 -1.98
N HIS A 124 -12.39 -9.66 -2.64
CA HIS A 124 -13.60 -9.43 -3.41
C HIS A 124 -13.49 -9.96 -4.84
N LEU A 125 -12.28 -9.91 -5.43
CA LEU A 125 -11.98 -10.50 -6.74
C LEU A 125 -11.93 -12.05 -6.73
N LEU A 126 -11.96 -12.66 -5.56
CA LEU A 126 -11.96 -14.11 -5.33
C LEU A 126 -13.36 -14.71 -5.14
N GLN A 127 -14.42 -13.89 -5.05
CA GLN A 127 -15.82 -14.31 -4.98
C GLN A 127 -16.40 -14.47 -6.39
#